data_AF-A0A949IPX2-F1
#
_entry.id   AF-A0A949IPX2-F1
#
_cell.length_a   1.000
_cell.length_b   1.000
_cell.length_c   1.000
_cell.angle_alpha   90.00
_cell.angle_beta   90.00
_cell.angle_gamma   90.00
#
_symmetry.space_group_name_H-M   'P 1'
#
loop_
_entity.id
_entity.type
_entity.pdbx_description
1 polymer ?
#
loop_
_entity_poly.entity_id
_entity_poly.type
_entity_poly.pdbx_seq_one_letter_code
_entity_poly.pdbx_strand_id
1 'polypeptide(L)'
;MTNTLNDRAWDKFFAESDALAEIAARGFAYVSAEELKEKGRREPRLMAKLDTLAERPQIFDEYGINILPAQNGEYILFLDPDNKSYFAFQSTLEEAPLEQFTSHI
;
A
#
# COMPACT_ATOMS: atom_id res chain seq x y z
N MET A 1 5.43 -0.57 18.70
CA MET A 1 5.15 -0.06 17.35
C MET A 1 6.40 -0.27 16.52
N THR A 2 6.32 -1.09 15.47
CA THR A 2 7.46 -1.42 14.60
C THR A 2 7.62 -0.31 13.56
N ASN A 3 8.72 0.43 13.63
CA ASN A 3 9.06 1.44 12.63
C ASN A 3 9.74 0.74 11.44
N THR A 4 8.95 0.38 10.43
CA THR A 4 9.42 -0.33 9.23
C THR A 4 10.15 0.60 8.26
N LEU A 5 10.77 0.03 7.21
CA LEU A 5 11.34 0.82 6.12
C LEU A 5 10.26 1.58 5.33
N ASN A 6 9.04 1.04 5.26
CA ASN A 6 7.94 1.69 4.57
C ASN A 6 7.38 2.84 5.40
N ASP A 7 7.28 2.71 6.73
CA ASP A 7 6.89 3.83 7.62
C ASP A 7 7.78 5.06 7.38
N ARG A 8 9.11 4.89 7.49
CA ARG A 8 10.04 6.01 7.30
C ARG A 8 10.00 6.61 5.89
N ALA A 9 9.80 5.78 4.87
CA ALA A 9 9.77 6.26 3.50
C ALA A 9 8.51 7.10 3.24
N TRP A 10 7.36 6.64 3.73
CA TRP A 10 6.10 7.34 3.59
C TRP A 10 6.01 8.60 4.46
N ASP A 11 6.52 8.56 5.69
CA ASP A 11 6.62 9.75 6.55
C ASP A 11 7.43 10.87 5.85
N LYS A 12 8.58 10.51 5.24
CA LYS A 12 9.39 11.46 4.47
C LYS A 12 8.66 11.96 3.22
N PHE A 13 8.04 11.04 2.47
CA PHE A 13 7.30 11.41 1.27
C PHE A 13 6.20 12.44 1.57
N PHE A 14 5.40 12.22 2.61
CA PHE A 14 4.32 13.13 2.98
C PHE A 14 4.82 14.41 3.66
N ALA A 15 5.98 14.40 4.31
CA ALA A 15 6.62 15.63 4.80
C ALA A 15 7.15 16.54 3.67
N GLU A 16 7.52 15.96 2.52
CA GLU A 16 8.11 16.66 1.37
C GLU A 16 7.14 16.85 0.19
N SER A 17 5.87 16.45 0.31
CA SER A 17 4.85 16.54 -0.75
C SER A 17 3.53 17.15 -0.29
N ASP A 18 2.78 17.69 -1.24
CA ASP A 18 1.41 18.20 -1.01
C ASP A 18 0.35 17.11 -1.18
N ALA A 19 0.74 15.82 -1.29
CA ALA A 19 -0.16 14.73 -1.62
C ALA A 19 -1.33 14.59 -0.62
N LEU A 20 -1.09 14.75 0.68
CA LEU A 20 -2.17 14.71 1.68
C LEU A 20 -3.17 15.85 1.49
N ALA A 21 -2.70 17.05 1.15
CA ALA A 21 -3.57 18.20 0.90
C ALA A 21 -4.42 17.97 -0.37
N GLU A 22 -3.82 17.40 -1.41
CA GLU A 22 -4.55 17.06 -2.64
C GLU A 22 -5.58 15.96 -2.40
N ILE A 23 -5.22 14.89 -1.69
CA ILE A 23 -6.14 13.80 -1.31
C ILE A 23 -7.28 14.34 -0.46
N ALA A 24 -7.01 15.23 0.51
CA ALA A 24 -8.06 15.84 1.32
C ALA A 24 -9.02 16.70 0.50
N ALA A 25 -8.53 17.40 -0.54
CA ALA A 25 -9.34 18.26 -1.38
C ALA A 25 -10.13 17.49 -2.46
N ARG A 26 -9.58 16.40 -3.00
CA ARG A 26 -10.09 15.73 -4.21
C ARG A 26 -10.46 14.26 -4.01
N GLY A 27 -10.03 13.67 -2.91
CA GLY A 27 -10.14 12.23 -2.61
C GLY A 27 -9.00 11.38 -3.18
N PHE A 28 -8.12 11.95 -4.00
CA PHE A 28 -6.98 11.25 -4.59
C PHE A 28 -5.87 12.22 -5.04
N ALA A 29 -4.67 11.70 -5.27
CA ALA A 29 -3.52 12.39 -5.86
C ALA A 29 -2.74 11.42 -6.77
N TYR A 30 -2.21 11.92 -7.89
CA TYR A 30 -1.27 11.17 -8.72
C TYR A 30 0.16 11.53 -8.35
N VAL A 31 1.02 10.52 -8.24
CA VAL A 31 2.43 10.69 -7.87
C VAL A 31 3.30 9.88 -8.81
N SER A 32 4.41 10.46 -9.23
CA SER A 32 5.34 9.75 -10.12
C SER A 32 6.26 8.81 -9.34
N ALA A 33 6.76 7.78 -10.00
CA ALA A 33 7.77 6.89 -9.45
C ALA A 33 9.05 7.66 -9.09
N GLU A 34 9.42 8.67 -9.88
CA GLU A 34 10.55 9.55 -9.61
C GLU A 34 10.32 10.33 -8.30
N GLU A 35 9.14 10.92 -8.12
CA GLU A 35 8.78 11.66 -6.92
C GLU A 35 8.79 10.77 -5.67
N LEU A 36 8.20 9.57 -5.75
CA LEU A 36 8.24 8.59 -4.66
C LEU A 36 9.68 8.22 -4.29
N LYS A 37 10.53 8.00 -5.30
CA LYS A 37 11.93 7.63 -5.09
C LYS A 37 12.72 8.77 -4.47
N GLU A 38 12.54 9.97 -4.97
CA GLU A 38 13.20 11.17 -4.47
C GLU A 38 12.73 11.43 -3.05
N LYS A 39 11.47 11.78 -2.83
CA LYS A 39 10.97 12.22 -1.52
C LYS A 39 10.95 11.10 -0.47
N GLY A 40 10.58 9.90 -0.87
CA GLY A 40 10.55 8.72 0.03
C GLY A 40 11.93 8.07 0.26
N ARG A 41 12.95 8.40 -0.54
CA ARG A 41 14.31 7.81 -0.50
C ARG A 41 14.30 6.28 -0.53
N ARG A 42 13.35 5.69 -1.26
CA ARG A 42 13.13 4.24 -1.36
C ARG A 42 12.59 3.89 -2.74
N GLU A 43 12.91 2.69 -3.22
CA GLU A 43 12.41 2.25 -4.53
C GLU A 43 10.86 2.22 -4.56
N PRO A 44 10.21 2.84 -5.58
CA PRO A 44 8.75 3.02 -5.60
C PRO A 44 7.96 1.71 -5.53
N ARG A 45 8.46 0.66 -6.19
CA ARG A 45 7.85 -0.67 -6.12
C ARG A 45 7.85 -1.26 -4.72
N LEU A 46 8.87 -0.96 -3.90
CA LEU A 46 8.92 -1.42 -2.51
C LEU A 46 7.99 -0.61 -1.61
N MET A 47 7.79 0.67 -1.91
CA MET A 47 6.84 1.54 -1.20
C MET A 47 5.38 1.16 -1.50
N ALA A 48 5.08 0.81 -2.74
CA ALA A 48 3.74 0.44 -3.21
C ALA A 48 3.39 -1.04 -2.98
N LYS A 49 4.33 -1.87 -2.53
CA LYS A 49 4.08 -3.28 -2.22
C LYS A 49 3.43 -3.39 -0.83
N LEU A 50 2.13 -3.11 -0.79
CA LEU A 50 1.28 -3.20 0.39
C LEU A 50 0.20 -4.26 0.13
N ASP A 51 0.61 -5.53 0.00
CA ASP A 51 -0.26 -6.62 -0.43
C ASP A 51 -1.29 -7.00 0.65
N THR A 52 -0.98 -6.71 1.92
CA THR A 52 -1.86 -7.00 3.07
C THR A 52 -2.05 -5.79 3.97
N LEU A 53 -3.13 -5.79 4.76
CA LEU A 53 -3.40 -4.73 5.76
C LEU A 53 -2.27 -4.58 6.78
N ALA A 54 -1.60 -5.69 7.15
CA ALA A 54 -0.51 -5.68 8.13
C ALA A 54 0.79 -5.03 7.62
N GLU A 55 0.94 -4.87 6.30
CA GLU A 55 2.12 -4.24 5.68
C GLU A 55 1.95 -2.73 5.49
N ARG A 56 0.76 -2.20 5.78
CA ARG A 56 0.46 -0.78 5.60
C ARG A 56 1.28 0.06 6.57
N PRO A 57 1.91 1.15 6.09
CA PRO A 57 2.54 2.12 6.96
C PRO A 57 1.51 2.81 7.84
N GLN A 58 1.91 3.25 9.03
CA GLN A 58 1.00 3.88 10.00
C GLN A 58 0.25 5.09 9.41
N ILE A 59 0.93 5.92 8.59
CA ILE A 59 0.32 7.08 7.94
C ILE A 59 -0.80 6.69 6.95
N PHE A 60 -0.81 5.47 6.42
CA PHE A 60 -1.90 5.00 5.55
C PHE A 60 -3.17 4.70 6.35
N ASP A 61 -3.00 4.13 7.55
CA ASP A 61 -4.10 3.87 8.46
C ASP A 61 -4.63 5.16 9.09
N GLU A 62 -3.74 6.08 9.47
CA GLU A 62 -4.10 7.37 10.08
C GLU A 62 -4.99 8.23 9.18
N TYR A 63 -4.65 8.30 7.88
CA TYR A 63 -5.39 9.12 6.91
C TYR A 63 -6.42 8.32 6.10
N GLY A 64 -6.53 7.00 6.33
CA GLY A 64 -7.44 6.13 5.58
C GLY A 64 -7.16 6.15 4.08
N ILE A 65 -5.88 6.07 3.70
CA ILE A 65 -5.44 6.16 2.29
C ILE A 65 -4.86 4.83 1.80
N ASN A 66 -4.89 4.64 0.49
CA ASN A 66 -4.29 3.51 -0.20
C ASN A 66 -3.54 3.95 -1.46
N ILE A 67 -2.70 3.06 -2.00
CA ILE A 67 -1.93 3.28 -3.21
C ILE A 67 -2.17 2.16 -4.22
N LEU A 68 -2.30 2.51 -5.49
CA LEU A 68 -2.27 1.56 -6.60
C LEU A 68 -1.39 2.08 -7.74
N PRO A 69 -0.76 1.20 -8.53
CA PRO A 69 -0.16 1.60 -9.79
C PRO A 69 -1.25 2.08 -10.75
N ALA A 70 -1.08 3.26 -11.34
CA ALA A 70 -2.02 3.81 -12.32
C ALA A 70 -1.56 3.49 -13.76
N GLN A 71 -0.28 3.71 -14.05
CA GLN A 71 0.38 3.38 -15.31
C GLN A 71 1.89 3.27 -15.10
N ASN A 72 2.65 3.01 -16.18
CA ASN A 72 4.10 2.87 -16.07
C ASN A 72 4.76 4.13 -15.51
N GLY A 73 5.35 4.01 -14.33
CA GLY A 73 6.03 5.12 -13.66
C GLY A 73 5.10 6.06 -12.89
N GLU A 74 3.83 5.71 -12.70
CA GLU A 74 2.85 6.55 -12.00
C GLU A 74 1.96 5.72 -11.07
N TYR A 75 1.64 6.32 -9.93
CA TYR A 75 0.80 5.74 -8.90
C TYR A 75 -0.33 6.71 -8.55
N ILE A 76 -1.44 6.15 -8.07
CA ILE A 76 -2.54 6.91 -7.49
C ILE A 76 -2.61 6.62 -5.99
N LEU A 77 -2.59 7.69 -5.20
CA LEU A 77 -2.95 7.68 -3.79
C LEU A 77 -4.41 8.11 -3.66
N PHE A 78 -5.22 7.42 -2.87
CA PHE A 78 -6.65 7.74 -2.76
C PHE A 78 -7.23 7.33 -1.41
N LEU A 79 -8.36 7.93 -1.04
CA LEU A 79 -9.10 7.57 0.18
C LEU A 79 -9.70 6.16 0.06
N ASP A 80 -9.41 5.32 1.04
CA ASP A 80 -10.00 4.00 1.24
C ASP A 80 -10.17 3.73 2.76
N PRO A 81 -10.99 4.52 3.46
CA PRO A 81 -11.10 4.46 4.92
C PRO A 81 -11.65 3.11 5.43
N ASP A 82 -12.43 2.42 4.59
CA ASP A 82 -13.02 1.11 4.90
C ASP A 82 -12.15 -0.06 4.40
N ASN A 83 -10.97 0.21 3.84
CA ASN A 83 -10.04 -0.78 3.27
C ASN A 83 -10.68 -1.71 2.21
N LYS A 84 -11.62 -1.19 1.42
CA LYS A 84 -12.37 -1.95 0.40
C LYS A 84 -11.48 -2.46 -0.74
N SER A 85 -10.30 -1.85 -0.92
CA SER A 85 -9.35 -2.25 -1.96
C SER A 85 -8.55 -3.50 -1.56
N TYR A 86 -8.61 -3.92 -0.30
CA TYR A 86 -7.99 -5.16 0.17
C TYR A 86 -8.96 -6.32 0.07
N PHE A 87 -8.46 -7.46 -0.41
CA PHE A 87 -9.20 -8.70 -0.34
C PHE A 87 -9.11 -9.28 1.08
N ALA A 88 -10.26 -9.45 1.73
CA ALA A 88 -10.34 -10.23 2.95
C ALA A 88 -10.57 -11.70 2.59
N PHE A 89 -9.63 -12.57 2.98
CA PHE A 89 -9.85 -14.01 2.87
C PHE A 89 -11.08 -14.38 3.71
N GLN A 90 -12.12 -14.91 3.07
CA GLN A 90 -13.20 -15.56 3.78
C GLN A 90 -12.64 -16.84 4.40
N SER A 91 -12.90 -17.06 5.69
CA SER A 91 -12.42 -18.22 6.46
C SER A 91 -12.75 -19.57 5.82
N THR A 92 -13.75 -19.64 4.95
CA THR A 92 -14.12 -20.83 4.18
C THR A 92 -13.02 -21.34 3.23
N LEU A 93 -12.06 -20.51 2.81
CA LEU A 93 -10.92 -20.96 2.00
C LEU A 93 -9.85 -21.70 2.83
N GLU A 94 -9.78 -21.45 4.13
CA GLU A 94 -8.88 -22.18 5.04
C GLU A 94 -9.41 -23.57 5.42
N GLU A 95 -10.73 -23.78 5.26
CA GLU A 95 -11.39 -25.07 5.49
C GLU A 95 -11.33 -26.02 4.29
N ALA A 96 -10.76 -25.58 3.16
CA ALA A 96 -10.54 -26.46 2.02
C ALA A 96 -9.65 -27.64 2.49
N PRO A 97 -10.06 -28.90 2.30
CA PRO A 97 -9.26 -30.04 2.72
C PRO A 97 -7.89 -29.95 2.06
N LEU A 98 -6.82 -30.06 2.86
CA LEU A 98 -5.47 -30.25 2.33
C LEU A 98 -5.47 -31.58 1.57
N GLU A 99 -5.66 -31.55 0.25
CA GLU A 99 -5.44 -32.72 -0.59
C GLU A 99 -3.95 -33.08 -0.53
N GLN A 100 -3.63 -34.09 0.29
CA GLN A 100 -2.30 -34.65 0.36
C GLN A 100 -2.03 -35.45 -0.91
N PHE A 101 -1.32 -34.85 -1.87
CA PHE A 101 -0.79 -35.59 -3.01
C PHE A 101 0.45 -36.38 -2.58
N THR A 102 0.27 -37.65 -2.22
CA THR A 102 1.39 -38.59 -2.09
C THR A 102 1.83 -39.09 -3.46
N SER A 103 2.96 -38.60 -3.95
CA SER A 103 3.63 -39.14 -5.12
C SER A 103 4.13 -40.56 -4.80
N HIS A 104 3.62 -41.56 -5.52
CA HIS A 104 4.15 -42.92 -5.46
C HIS A 104 5.27 -43.03 -6.50
N ILE A 105 6.50 -43.27 -6.03
CA ILE A 105 7.67 -43.64 -6.86
C ILE A 105 7.73 -45.16 -6.95
#